data_AF-A0A8C8XM74-F1
#
_entry.id   AF-A0A8C8XM74-F1
#
_cell.length_a   1.000
_cell.length_b   1.000
_cell.length_c   1.000
_cell.angle_alpha   90.00
_cell.angle_beta   90.00
_cell.angle_gamma   90.00
#
_symmetry.space_group_name_H-M   'P 1'
#
loop_
_entity.id
_entity.type
_entity.pdbx_description
1 polymer ?
#
loop_
_entity_poly.entity_id
_entity_poly.type
_entity_poly.pdbx_seq_one_letter_code
_entity_poly.pdbx_strand_id
1 'polypeptide(L)'
;MKFAEHLSAHITPEWRKQYIQYEAFKDMLYSAQDQAPSVEVTDEDTVKRYFAKFEEKFFQTCEKELAKINTFYSEKLAEAQRRFATLQNELQSSLDAQKESTGVTTLRQRRKPVFHLSHEERVQHRNIKDLKLAFSEFYLSLILLQNYQNLNFTGFRKILKKHDKILETSRGADWRVAHVEVAPFYTCKKINQLISETEAVVTNELEDGDRQKAMKRLRVPPLGAAQPAPAWTTFRVGLFCGIFIVLNITLVLAAVFKLETDRNIWPLIRIYRGGFLLIEFLFLLGINTYGWRQAGVNHVLIFELNPRSNLSHQHLFEIAGFLGILWCLSLLACFFAPFSVIPTYVYPLVLYGFMFFFLINPTKTFYYKSRFWLLKLLFRVFTAPFHKVGFADFWLADQLNSLSVILMDLEYMICFYSFELRWDESGGLLPNNSEERGHSDTMVFFYLWIVFCIISSCYTLIWDLKMDWGLFDKNAGENTFLREEIVYPQKAYYYCAIIEDVILRFAWTIQISITSMTLLPHSGDIIATVFAPLEVFRRFVWNFFRLENEHLNNCGEFRAVRDISVAPLNADDQTLLEQMMDQDDGVRNRQKNRPWKYSQSISLRRPRLASQSKARDTKVLIEDTDDEANT
;
A
#
# COMPACT_ATOMS: atom_id res chain seq x y z
N MET A 1 -0.19 14.45 -24.01
CA MET A 1 -0.07 14.27 -22.54
C MET A 1 -1.48 13.97 -22.02
N LYS A 2 -1.89 14.38 -20.82
CA LYS A 2 -3.21 14.14 -20.16
C LYS A 2 -3.81 12.72 -20.27
N PHE A 3 -4.26 12.26 -21.43
CA PHE A 3 -4.91 10.93 -21.53
C PHE A 3 -3.95 9.77 -21.28
N ALA A 4 -2.66 9.86 -21.65
CA ALA A 4 -1.69 8.81 -21.32
C ALA A 4 -1.46 8.72 -19.80
N GLU A 5 -1.29 9.88 -19.13
CA GLU A 5 -1.24 9.97 -17.67
C GLU A 5 -2.54 9.44 -17.02
N HIS A 6 -3.71 9.83 -17.53
CA HIS A 6 -5.02 9.40 -17.04
C HIS A 6 -5.24 7.90 -17.20
N LEU A 7 -4.89 7.32 -18.34
CA LEU A 7 -4.99 5.87 -18.57
C LEU A 7 -4.08 5.14 -17.58
N SER A 8 -2.81 5.54 -17.47
CA SER A 8 -1.86 4.96 -16.51
C SER A 8 -2.37 5.01 -15.07
N ALA A 9 -2.96 6.14 -14.64
CA ALA A 9 -3.51 6.33 -13.30
C ALA A 9 -4.82 5.56 -12.99
N HIS A 10 -5.56 5.11 -14.02
CA HIS A 10 -6.84 4.40 -13.86
C HIS A 10 -6.81 2.95 -14.38
N ILE A 11 -5.65 2.46 -14.81
CA ILE A 11 -5.44 1.03 -15.11
C ILE A 11 -5.54 0.22 -13.82
N THR A 12 -6.39 -0.82 -13.84
CA THR A 12 -6.36 -1.90 -12.84
C THR A 12 -5.02 -2.64 -12.97
N PRO A 13 -4.12 -2.59 -11.96
CA PRO A 13 -2.75 -3.10 -12.08
C PRO A 13 -2.65 -4.55 -12.54
N GLU A 14 -3.52 -5.42 -12.01
CA GLU A 14 -3.64 -6.83 -12.37
C GLU A 14 -3.91 -7.04 -13.87
N TRP A 15 -4.59 -6.09 -14.50
CA TRP A 15 -5.04 -6.18 -15.89
C TRP A 15 -4.18 -5.33 -16.84
N ARG A 16 -3.09 -4.71 -16.36
CA ARG A 16 -2.22 -3.77 -17.11
C ARG A 16 -1.87 -4.25 -18.53
N LYS A 17 -1.49 -5.52 -18.68
CA LYS A 17 -1.12 -6.13 -19.98
C LYS A 17 -2.30 -6.21 -20.97
N GLN A 18 -3.52 -6.28 -20.44
CA GLN A 18 -4.77 -6.47 -21.18
C GLN A 18 -5.41 -5.15 -21.65
N TYR A 19 -4.97 -3.99 -21.14
CA TYR A 19 -5.37 -2.70 -21.71
C TYR A 19 -4.68 -2.45 -23.05
N ILE A 20 -5.25 -1.55 -23.85
CA ILE A 20 -4.65 -1.05 -25.10
C ILE A 20 -3.25 -0.46 -24.85
N GLN A 21 -2.26 -0.89 -25.64
CA GLN A 21 -0.88 -0.39 -25.61
C GLN A 21 -0.76 1.03 -26.22
N TYR A 22 -1.49 1.99 -25.65
CA TYR A 22 -1.66 3.36 -26.17
C TYR A 22 -0.35 4.12 -26.36
N GLU A 23 0.65 3.87 -25.51
CA GLU A 23 1.99 4.49 -25.64
C GLU A 23 2.77 3.86 -26.81
N ALA A 24 2.79 2.53 -26.94
CA ALA A 24 3.43 1.85 -28.07
C ALA A 24 2.81 2.24 -29.42
N PHE A 25 1.48 2.45 -29.50
CA PHE A 25 0.85 3.00 -30.70
C PHE A 25 1.24 4.46 -30.97
N LYS A 26 1.41 5.30 -29.93
CA LYS A 26 1.92 6.67 -30.12
C LYS A 26 3.33 6.62 -30.69
N ASP A 27 4.20 5.80 -30.13
CA ASP A 27 5.60 5.70 -30.53
C ASP A 27 5.70 5.12 -31.95
N MET A 28 4.87 4.13 -32.29
CA MET A 28 4.69 3.63 -33.65
C MET A 28 4.30 4.75 -34.64
N LEU A 29 3.37 5.64 -34.27
CA LEU A 29 2.96 6.80 -35.09
C LEU A 29 4.06 7.88 -35.17
N TYR A 30 4.86 8.05 -34.12
CA TYR A 30 6.00 8.99 -34.13
C TYR A 30 7.15 8.45 -34.99
N SER A 31 7.51 7.18 -34.88
CA SER A 31 8.48 6.52 -35.78
C SER A 31 8.02 6.57 -37.24
N ALA A 32 6.72 6.44 -37.51
CA ALA A 32 6.18 6.54 -38.86
C ALA A 32 6.41 7.92 -39.50
N GLN A 33 6.32 8.99 -38.69
CA GLN A 33 6.53 10.37 -39.11
C GLN A 33 8.03 10.74 -39.20
N ASP A 34 8.86 10.19 -38.31
CA ASP A 34 10.31 10.41 -38.28
C ASP A 34 11.05 9.65 -39.39
N GLN A 35 10.58 8.45 -39.74
CA GLN A 35 11.13 7.60 -40.81
C GLN A 35 10.46 7.83 -42.17
N ALA A 36 9.57 8.82 -42.30
CA ALA A 36 8.87 9.13 -43.54
C ALA A 36 9.86 9.67 -44.61
N PRO A 37 9.94 9.05 -45.80
CA PRO A 37 10.77 9.58 -46.88
C PRO A 37 10.19 10.91 -47.39
N SER A 38 11.05 11.92 -47.59
CA SER A 38 10.62 13.21 -48.14
C SER A 38 10.32 13.09 -49.64
N VAL A 39 9.19 13.67 -50.06
CA VAL A 39 8.80 13.83 -51.47
C VAL A 39 9.74 14.76 -52.27
N GLU A 40 10.61 15.50 -51.57
CA GLU A 40 11.69 16.30 -52.19
C GLU A 40 12.95 15.45 -52.51
N VAL A 41 13.02 14.22 -51.99
CA VAL A 41 14.21 13.34 -52.02
C VAL A 41 13.92 11.99 -52.71
N THR A 42 12.65 11.57 -52.74
CA THR A 42 12.19 10.29 -53.29
C THR A 42 10.95 10.49 -54.17
N ASP A 43 10.67 9.52 -55.03
CA ASP A 43 9.47 9.51 -55.87
C ASP A 43 8.18 9.40 -55.06
N GLU A 44 7.09 9.95 -55.59
CA GLU A 44 5.79 9.98 -54.90
C GLU A 44 5.23 8.57 -54.62
N ASP A 45 5.60 7.56 -55.41
CA ASP A 45 5.09 6.20 -55.27
C ASP A 45 5.84 5.40 -54.20
N THR A 46 7.13 5.63 -53.95
CA THR A 46 7.81 5.10 -52.74
C THR A 46 7.27 5.74 -51.46
N VAL A 47 6.92 7.02 -51.47
CA VAL A 47 6.23 7.69 -50.35
C VAL A 47 4.85 7.03 -50.10
N LYS A 48 4.01 6.86 -51.13
CA LYS A 48 2.72 6.14 -51.01
C LYS A 48 2.89 4.71 -50.52
N ARG A 49 3.88 3.98 -51.05
CA ARG A 49 4.17 2.59 -50.68
C ARG A 49 4.66 2.45 -49.24
N TYR A 50 5.43 3.44 -48.75
CA TYR A 50 5.82 3.53 -47.35
C TYR A 50 4.60 3.67 -46.43
N PHE A 51 3.72 4.65 -46.69
CA PHE A 51 2.52 4.85 -45.88
C PHE A 51 1.52 3.69 -45.98
N ALA A 52 1.35 3.07 -47.16
CA ALA A 52 0.52 1.87 -47.31
C ALA A 52 1.02 0.70 -46.44
N LYS A 53 2.34 0.45 -46.42
CA LYS A 53 2.97 -0.56 -45.58
C LYS A 53 2.88 -0.22 -44.09
N PHE A 54 2.92 1.06 -43.74
CA PHE A 54 2.71 1.50 -42.36
C PHE A 54 1.27 1.24 -41.91
N GLU A 55 0.27 1.64 -42.70
CA GLU A 55 -1.15 1.48 -42.37
C GLU A 55 -1.55 0.01 -42.23
N GLU A 56 -1.04 -0.87 -43.10
CA GLU A 56 -1.21 -2.32 -42.97
C GLU A 56 -0.68 -2.82 -41.60
N LYS A 57 0.55 -2.45 -41.23
CA LYS A 57 1.15 -2.81 -39.92
C LYS A 57 0.36 -2.21 -38.75
N PHE A 58 -0.12 -0.98 -38.89
CA PHE A 58 -0.87 -0.26 -37.86
C PHE A 58 -2.21 -0.96 -37.59
N PHE A 59 -3.01 -1.24 -38.63
CA PHE A 59 -4.29 -1.92 -38.46
C PHE A 59 -4.14 -3.39 -38.03
N GLN A 60 -3.15 -4.14 -38.51
CA GLN A 60 -2.83 -5.47 -37.97
C GLN A 60 -2.51 -5.42 -36.45
N THR A 61 -1.88 -4.33 -35.99
CA THR A 61 -1.64 -4.11 -34.55
C THR A 61 -2.94 -3.74 -33.82
N CYS A 62 -3.81 -2.92 -34.42
CA CYS A 62 -5.14 -2.61 -33.87
C CYS A 62 -6.04 -3.86 -33.77
N GLU A 63 -6.04 -4.74 -34.76
CA GLU A 63 -6.75 -6.02 -34.76
C GLU A 63 -6.26 -6.94 -33.64
N LYS A 64 -4.93 -7.09 -33.49
CA LYS A 64 -4.32 -7.88 -32.41
C LYS A 64 -4.70 -7.37 -31.01
N GLU A 65 -4.63 -6.06 -30.79
CA GLU A 65 -5.00 -5.44 -29.52
C GLU A 65 -6.51 -5.52 -29.25
N LEU A 66 -7.35 -5.39 -30.29
CA LEU A 66 -8.80 -5.52 -30.19
C LEU A 66 -9.21 -6.97 -29.90
N ALA A 67 -8.54 -7.95 -30.50
CA ALA A 67 -8.74 -9.38 -30.21
C ALA A 67 -8.37 -9.72 -28.75
N LYS A 68 -7.24 -9.20 -28.25
CA LYS A 68 -6.83 -9.32 -26.84
C LYS A 68 -7.90 -8.78 -25.89
N ILE A 69 -8.35 -7.53 -26.12
CA ILE A 69 -9.34 -6.83 -25.30
C ILE A 69 -10.70 -7.54 -25.32
N ASN A 70 -11.17 -7.97 -26.49
CA ASN A 70 -12.40 -8.75 -26.62
C ASN A 70 -12.34 -10.10 -25.89
N THR A 71 -11.21 -10.81 -25.99
CA THR A 71 -11.02 -12.11 -25.34
C THR A 71 -11.09 -11.97 -23.82
N PHE A 72 -10.27 -11.07 -23.25
CA PHE A 72 -10.22 -10.83 -21.81
C PHE A 72 -11.56 -10.33 -21.25
N TYR A 73 -12.22 -9.38 -21.92
CA TYR A 73 -13.52 -8.89 -21.49
C TYR A 73 -14.59 -10.00 -21.52
N SER A 74 -14.61 -10.83 -22.57
CA SER A 74 -15.59 -11.92 -22.70
C SER A 74 -15.39 -12.99 -21.64
N GLU A 75 -14.15 -13.34 -21.32
CA GLU A 75 -13.80 -14.24 -20.23
C GLU A 75 -14.25 -13.69 -18.87
N LYS A 76 -13.91 -12.43 -18.56
CA LYS A 76 -14.27 -11.79 -17.29
C LYS A 76 -15.77 -11.58 -17.14
N LEU A 77 -16.50 -11.30 -18.24
CA LEU A 77 -17.96 -11.25 -18.23
C LEU A 77 -18.55 -12.63 -17.96
N ALA A 78 -18.03 -13.70 -18.58
CA ALA A 78 -18.50 -15.07 -18.35
C ALA A 78 -18.14 -15.60 -16.95
N GLU A 79 -17.01 -15.19 -16.37
CA GLU A 79 -16.67 -15.39 -14.95
C GLU A 79 -17.69 -14.66 -14.06
N ALA A 80 -17.95 -13.39 -14.32
CA ALA A 80 -18.88 -12.58 -13.54
C ALA A 80 -20.31 -13.13 -13.55
N GLN A 81 -20.83 -13.55 -14.72
CA GLN A 81 -22.15 -14.18 -14.83
C GLN A 81 -22.24 -15.49 -14.02
N ARG A 82 -21.18 -16.31 -14.01
CA ARG A 82 -21.11 -17.53 -13.19
C ARG A 82 -21.06 -17.20 -11.69
N ARG A 83 -20.20 -16.26 -11.28
CA ARG A 83 -20.07 -15.83 -9.87
C ARG A 83 -21.38 -15.23 -9.34
N PHE A 84 -22.13 -14.48 -10.16
CA PHE A 84 -23.44 -13.97 -9.79
C PHE A 84 -24.45 -15.09 -9.49
N ALA A 85 -24.57 -16.08 -10.39
CA ALA A 85 -25.48 -17.21 -10.21
C ALA A 85 -25.14 -18.04 -8.96
N THR A 86 -23.85 -18.26 -8.67
CA THR A 86 -23.41 -18.93 -7.43
C THR A 86 -23.83 -18.12 -6.20
N LEU A 87 -23.55 -16.82 -6.17
CA LEU A 87 -23.90 -15.95 -5.04
C LEU A 87 -25.41 -15.81 -4.82
N GLN A 88 -26.21 -15.81 -5.89
CA GLN A 88 -27.68 -15.86 -5.79
C GLN A 88 -28.17 -17.18 -5.19
N ASN A 89 -27.59 -18.32 -5.56
CA ASN A 89 -27.96 -19.62 -5.00
C ASN A 89 -27.55 -19.76 -3.52
N GLU A 90 -26.36 -19.27 -3.15
CA GLU A 90 -25.91 -19.20 -1.75
C GLU A 90 -26.78 -18.25 -0.90
N LEU A 91 -27.23 -17.14 -1.48
CA LEU A 91 -28.16 -16.20 -0.84
C LEU A 91 -29.53 -16.82 -0.64
N GLN A 92 -30.11 -17.40 -1.69
CA GLN A 92 -31.45 -17.99 -1.65
C GLN A 92 -31.53 -19.12 -0.61
N SER A 93 -30.57 -20.05 -0.63
CA SER A 93 -30.48 -21.13 0.36
C SER A 93 -30.27 -20.61 1.79
N SER A 94 -29.53 -19.51 1.96
CA SER A 94 -29.39 -18.84 3.27
C SER A 94 -30.69 -18.17 3.74
N LEU A 95 -31.48 -17.58 2.83
CA LEU A 95 -32.78 -16.98 3.13
C LEU A 95 -33.83 -18.05 3.46
N ASP A 96 -33.85 -19.17 2.75
CA ASP A 96 -34.82 -20.24 3.00
C ASP A 96 -34.53 -20.95 4.34
N ALA A 97 -33.25 -21.15 4.69
CA ALA A 97 -32.85 -21.62 6.02
C ALA A 97 -33.21 -20.64 7.16
N GLN A 98 -33.44 -19.34 6.88
CA GLN A 98 -34.00 -18.38 7.85
C GLN A 98 -35.54 -18.48 7.93
N LYS A 99 -36.22 -18.79 6.81
CA LYS A 99 -37.68 -18.99 6.80
C LYS A 99 -38.08 -20.26 7.55
N GLU A 100 -37.36 -21.37 7.37
CA GLU A 100 -37.64 -22.63 8.06
C GLU A 100 -37.51 -22.50 9.58
N SER A 101 -36.41 -21.91 10.07
CA SER A 101 -36.21 -21.68 11.50
C SER A 101 -37.26 -20.74 12.10
N THR A 102 -37.72 -19.74 11.35
CA THR A 102 -38.80 -18.83 11.76
C THR A 102 -40.15 -19.55 11.80
N GLY A 103 -40.49 -20.34 10.78
CA GLY A 103 -41.78 -21.02 10.65
C GLY A 103 -42.11 -21.96 11.82
N VAL A 104 -41.13 -22.73 12.29
CA VAL A 104 -41.28 -23.69 13.41
C VAL A 104 -41.65 -23.00 14.74
N THR A 105 -41.32 -21.72 14.92
CA THR A 105 -41.61 -21.01 16.20
C THR A 105 -43.07 -20.58 16.38
N THR A 106 -43.87 -20.58 15.30
CA THR A 106 -45.26 -20.08 15.31
C THR A 106 -46.21 -20.83 16.26
N LEU A 107 -45.96 -22.13 16.51
CA LEU A 107 -46.81 -22.97 17.35
C LEU A 107 -46.44 -23.01 18.85
N ARG A 108 -45.43 -22.24 19.31
CA ARG A 108 -45.02 -22.29 20.72
C ARG A 108 -44.47 -20.98 21.30
N GLN A 109 -45.25 -19.90 21.19
CA GLN A 109 -44.97 -18.65 21.92
C GLN A 109 -45.05 -18.84 23.46
N ARG A 110 -43.91 -19.18 24.08
CA ARG A 110 -43.70 -18.98 25.52
C ARG A 110 -42.49 -18.07 25.69
N ARG A 111 -42.71 -16.91 26.33
CA ARG A 111 -41.74 -15.80 26.47
C ARG A 111 -40.34 -16.31 26.87
N LYS A 112 -39.32 -15.95 26.10
CA LYS A 112 -37.90 -16.04 26.51
C LYS A 112 -37.35 -14.63 26.81
N PRO A 113 -36.48 -14.47 27.81
CA PRO A 113 -35.84 -13.19 28.11
C PRO A 113 -34.77 -12.81 27.07
N VAL A 114 -34.33 -11.56 27.13
CA VAL A 114 -33.32 -10.98 26.22
C VAL A 114 -31.94 -11.62 26.47
N PHE A 115 -31.11 -11.68 25.42
CA PHE A 115 -29.72 -12.18 25.40
C PHE A 115 -29.51 -13.68 25.63
N HIS A 116 -29.70 -14.46 24.56
CA HIS A 116 -28.59 -15.24 23.97
C HIS A 116 -29.00 -15.75 22.59
N LEU A 117 -28.34 -15.27 21.52
CA LEU A 117 -28.43 -15.91 20.20
C LEU A 117 -27.99 -17.38 20.33
N SER A 118 -28.76 -18.30 19.77
CA SER A 118 -28.44 -19.74 19.71
C SER A 118 -27.19 -20.00 18.86
N HIS A 119 -26.67 -21.24 18.90
CA HIS A 119 -25.52 -21.60 18.07
C HIS A 119 -25.87 -21.51 16.57
N GLU A 120 -27.07 -21.92 16.20
CA GLU A 120 -27.60 -21.92 14.84
C GLU A 120 -27.77 -20.50 14.28
N GLU A 121 -28.42 -19.60 15.03
CA GLU A 121 -28.52 -18.18 14.66
C GLU A 121 -27.14 -17.50 14.55
N ARG A 122 -26.15 -17.90 15.36
CA ARG A 122 -24.77 -17.39 15.26
C ARG A 122 -24.06 -17.87 13.99
N VAL A 123 -24.35 -19.08 13.51
CA VAL A 123 -23.82 -19.62 12.26
C VAL A 123 -24.50 -18.94 11.06
N GLN A 124 -25.84 -18.84 11.06
CA GLN A 124 -26.57 -18.12 10.01
C GLN A 124 -26.14 -16.64 9.93
N HIS A 125 -25.98 -15.94 11.06
CA HIS A 125 -25.52 -14.55 11.12
C HIS A 125 -23.99 -14.37 10.89
N ARG A 126 -23.21 -15.46 10.79
CA ARG A 126 -21.89 -15.43 10.14
C ARG A 126 -22.04 -15.54 8.63
N ASN A 127 -22.71 -16.58 8.15
CA ASN A 127 -22.93 -16.84 6.72
C ASN A 127 -23.46 -15.58 5.99
N ILE A 128 -24.49 -14.94 6.55
CA ILE A 128 -25.07 -13.69 6.02
C ILE A 128 -24.08 -12.51 5.99
N LYS A 129 -23.09 -12.45 6.90
CA LYS A 129 -22.02 -11.43 6.85
C LYS A 129 -20.97 -11.75 5.80
N ASP A 130 -20.66 -13.01 5.63
CA ASP A 130 -19.68 -13.50 4.67
C ASP A 130 -20.23 -13.33 3.24
N LEU A 131 -21.53 -13.58 3.01
CA LEU A 131 -22.24 -13.18 1.79
C LEU A 131 -22.24 -11.65 1.58
N LYS A 132 -22.50 -10.85 2.62
CA LYS A 132 -22.41 -9.37 2.53
C LYS A 132 -20.99 -8.84 2.29
N LEU A 133 -19.96 -9.69 2.40
CA LEU A 133 -18.62 -9.43 1.89
C LEU A 133 -18.48 -9.89 0.43
N ALA A 134 -18.88 -11.12 0.11
CA ALA A 134 -18.77 -11.70 -1.22
C ALA A 134 -19.53 -10.92 -2.31
N PHE A 135 -20.75 -10.44 -2.03
CA PHE A 135 -21.48 -9.52 -2.92
C PHE A 135 -20.78 -8.16 -3.08
N SER A 136 -20.03 -7.72 -2.06
CA SER A 136 -19.27 -6.47 -2.10
C SER A 136 -18.00 -6.57 -2.93
N GLU A 137 -17.30 -7.71 -2.88
CA GLU A 137 -16.20 -8.03 -3.80
C GLU A 137 -16.72 -8.20 -5.23
N PHE A 138 -17.85 -8.89 -5.39
CA PHE A 138 -18.44 -9.14 -6.70
C PHE A 138 -18.85 -7.83 -7.38
N TYR A 139 -19.61 -6.97 -6.69
CA TYR A 139 -19.97 -5.64 -7.20
C TYR A 139 -18.73 -4.83 -7.59
N LEU A 140 -17.66 -4.86 -6.79
CA LEU A 140 -16.40 -4.20 -7.14
C LEU A 140 -15.84 -4.71 -8.48
N SER A 141 -15.78 -6.03 -8.68
CA SER A 141 -15.27 -6.63 -9.92
C SER A 141 -16.06 -6.19 -11.17
N LEU A 142 -17.37 -5.96 -11.04
CA LEU A 142 -18.20 -5.43 -12.14
C LEU A 142 -17.83 -3.98 -12.50
N ILE A 143 -17.62 -3.13 -11.50
CA ILE A 143 -17.20 -1.74 -11.70
C ILE A 143 -15.82 -1.65 -12.35
N LEU A 144 -14.88 -2.54 -11.96
CA LEU A 144 -13.57 -2.61 -12.59
C LEU A 144 -13.70 -3.02 -14.07
N LEU A 145 -14.56 -4.00 -14.39
CA LEU A 145 -14.80 -4.43 -15.77
C LEU A 145 -15.47 -3.34 -16.63
N GLN A 146 -16.38 -2.57 -16.05
CA GLN A 146 -16.99 -1.37 -16.67
C GLN A 146 -15.96 -0.26 -16.92
N ASN A 147 -15.09 0.05 -15.94
CA ASN A 147 -13.97 0.98 -16.10
C ASN A 147 -13.01 0.51 -17.22
N TYR A 148 -12.70 -0.79 -17.28
CA TYR A 148 -11.86 -1.39 -18.32
C TYR A 148 -12.48 -1.20 -19.72
N GLN A 149 -13.77 -1.44 -19.89
CA GLN A 149 -14.51 -1.17 -21.14
C GLN A 149 -14.38 0.31 -21.55
N ASN A 150 -14.69 1.24 -20.64
CA ASN A 150 -14.72 2.68 -20.92
C ASN A 150 -13.32 3.24 -21.28
N LEU A 151 -12.28 2.81 -20.57
CA LEU A 151 -10.90 3.24 -20.81
C LEU A 151 -10.36 2.70 -22.15
N ASN A 152 -10.60 1.43 -22.47
CA ASN A 152 -10.13 0.85 -23.74
C ASN A 152 -10.87 1.43 -24.96
N PHE A 153 -12.19 1.63 -24.87
CA PHE A 153 -12.95 2.31 -25.93
C PHE A 153 -12.44 3.75 -26.18
N THR A 154 -12.22 4.50 -25.10
CA THR A 154 -11.66 5.86 -25.20
C THR A 154 -10.23 5.85 -25.76
N GLY A 155 -9.42 4.85 -25.39
CA GLY A 155 -8.07 4.64 -25.93
C GLY A 155 -8.07 4.39 -27.44
N PHE A 156 -8.87 3.45 -27.93
CA PHE A 156 -9.01 3.20 -29.38
C PHE A 156 -9.47 4.45 -30.13
N ARG A 157 -10.55 5.10 -29.68
CA ARG A 157 -11.05 6.30 -30.34
C ARG A 157 -10.03 7.45 -30.33
N LYS A 158 -9.22 7.61 -29.26
CA LYS A 158 -8.16 8.64 -29.20
C LYS A 158 -6.93 8.30 -30.04
N ILE A 159 -6.56 7.02 -30.16
CA ILE A 159 -5.41 6.62 -30.99
C ILE A 159 -5.77 6.68 -32.49
N LEU A 160 -7.00 6.32 -32.85
CA LEU A 160 -7.51 6.42 -34.22
C LEU A 160 -7.71 7.90 -34.64
N LYS A 161 -8.32 8.76 -33.79
CA LYS A 161 -8.35 10.23 -34.03
C LYS A 161 -6.95 10.88 -34.03
N LYS A 162 -5.91 10.20 -33.53
CA LYS A 162 -4.51 10.63 -33.62
C LYS A 162 -3.85 10.17 -34.93
N HIS A 163 -4.07 8.92 -35.34
CA HIS A 163 -3.65 8.38 -36.63
C HIS A 163 -4.13 9.27 -37.78
N ASP A 164 -5.43 9.52 -37.82
CA ASP A 164 -6.10 10.35 -38.83
C ASP A 164 -5.58 11.79 -38.88
N LYS A 165 -5.13 12.32 -37.74
CA LYS A 165 -4.53 13.66 -37.60
C LYS A 165 -3.02 13.70 -37.96
N ILE A 166 -2.35 12.55 -38.06
CA ILE A 166 -0.92 12.46 -38.41
C ILE A 166 -0.74 12.09 -39.88
N LEU A 167 -1.64 11.26 -40.43
CA LEU A 167 -1.62 10.79 -41.83
C LEU A 167 -2.70 11.44 -42.72
N GLU A 168 -3.40 12.45 -42.20
CA GLU A 168 -4.41 13.27 -42.91
C GLU A 168 -5.47 12.42 -43.65
N THR A 169 -5.99 11.39 -42.96
CA THR A 169 -6.86 10.34 -43.52
C THR A 169 -8.13 10.11 -42.67
N SER A 170 -9.14 9.45 -43.23
CA SER A 170 -10.33 8.99 -42.49
C SER A 170 -10.23 7.56 -41.95
N ARG A 171 -9.23 6.79 -42.41
CA ARG A 171 -9.19 5.33 -42.24
C ARG A 171 -9.30 4.85 -40.79
N GLY A 172 -8.77 5.59 -39.82
CA GLY A 172 -8.90 5.27 -38.40
C GLY A 172 -10.32 5.45 -37.89
N ALA A 173 -11.02 6.52 -38.27
CA ALA A 173 -12.44 6.72 -37.98
C ALA A 173 -13.33 5.66 -38.64
N ASP A 174 -13.03 5.28 -39.88
CA ASP A 174 -13.74 4.23 -40.60
C ASP A 174 -13.55 2.86 -39.92
N TRP A 175 -12.30 2.48 -39.60
CA TRP A 175 -11.96 1.24 -38.89
C TRP A 175 -12.58 1.21 -37.48
N ARG A 176 -12.68 2.36 -36.81
CA ARG A 176 -13.32 2.50 -35.49
C ARG A 176 -14.81 2.14 -35.53
N VAL A 177 -15.54 2.63 -36.53
CA VAL A 177 -16.97 2.31 -36.70
C VAL A 177 -17.11 0.84 -37.09
N ALA A 178 -16.30 0.36 -38.04
CA ALA A 178 -16.36 -1.00 -38.57
C ALA A 178 -15.99 -2.10 -37.55
N HIS A 179 -15.11 -1.82 -36.57
CA HIS A 179 -14.58 -2.85 -35.67
C HIS A 179 -14.73 -2.53 -34.17
N VAL A 180 -14.61 -1.27 -33.74
CA VAL A 180 -14.55 -0.92 -32.30
C VAL A 180 -15.94 -0.63 -31.73
N GLU A 181 -16.79 0.11 -32.46
CA GLU A 181 -18.16 0.42 -32.00
C GLU A 181 -19.08 -0.82 -32.02
N VAL A 182 -18.79 -1.80 -32.89
CA VAL A 182 -19.51 -3.08 -32.96
C VAL A 182 -18.90 -4.18 -32.07
N ALA A 183 -17.75 -3.92 -31.43
CA ALA A 183 -17.02 -4.94 -30.68
C ALA A 183 -17.84 -5.50 -29.49
N PRO A 184 -17.72 -6.81 -29.17
CA PRO A 184 -18.43 -7.40 -28.03
C PRO A 184 -18.00 -6.81 -26.68
N PHE A 185 -16.77 -6.27 -26.56
CA PHE A 185 -16.35 -5.56 -25.33
C PHE A 185 -17.12 -4.26 -25.08
N TYR A 186 -17.70 -3.63 -26.12
CA TYR A 186 -18.36 -2.34 -26.03
C TYR A 186 -19.89 -2.42 -26.17
N THR A 187 -20.39 -3.23 -27.10
CA THR A 187 -21.83 -3.37 -27.37
C THR A 187 -22.60 -4.10 -26.26
N CYS A 188 -21.91 -4.92 -25.44
CA CYS A 188 -22.55 -5.83 -24.50
C CYS A 188 -23.06 -5.13 -23.23
N LYS A 189 -24.29 -4.60 -23.28
CA LYS A 189 -24.97 -3.96 -22.13
C LYS A 189 -25.20 -4.86 -20.89
N LYS A 190 -24.88 -6.17 -20.97
CA LYS A 190 -25.01 -7.12 -19.85
C LYS A 190 -24.30 -6.68 -18.59
N ILE A 191 -23.15 -5.99 -18.67
CA ILE A 191 -22.43 -5.52 -17.48
C ILE A 191 -23.27 -4.53 -16.65
N ASN A 192 -23.99 -3.62 -17.32
CA ASN A 192 -24.86 -2.64 -16.66
C ASN A 192 -26.12 -3.29 -16.07
N GLN A 193 -26.61 -4.37 -16.70
CA GLN A 193 -27.70 -5.20 -16.17
C GLN A 193 -27.24 -5.92 -14.89
N LEU A 194 -26.11 -6.62 -14.94
CA LEU A 194 -25.52 -7.33 -13.79
C LEU A 194 -25.22 -6.39 -12.61
N ILE A 195 -24.73 -5.17 -12.87
CA ILE A 195 -24.55 -4.13 -11.83
C ILE A 195 -25.89 -3.77 -11.19
N SER A 196 -26.92 -3.51 -12.00
CA SER A 196 -28.26 -3.11 -11.53
C SER A 196 -28.97 -4.23 -10.74
N GLU A 197 -28.84 -5.47 -11.21
CA GLU A 197 -29.34 -6.67 -10.53
C GLU A 197 -28.59 -6.90 -9.21
N THR A 198 -27.26 -6.69 -9.19
CA THR A 198 -26.45 -6.78 -7.96
C THR A 198 -26.78 -5.68 -6.96
N GLU A 199 -27.06 -4.44 -7.41
CA GLU A 199 -27.58 -3.41 -6.52
C GLU A 199 -28.90 -3.85 -5.88
N ALA A 200 -29.87 -4.32 -6.68
CA ALA A 200 -31.18 -4.75 -6.19
C ALA A 200 -31.08 -5.88 -5.15
N VAL A 201 -30.29 -6.92 -5.46
CA VAL A 201 -30.05 -8.08 -4.57
C VAL A 201 -29.39 -7.68 -3.24
N VAL A 202 -28.66 -6.57 -3.22
CA VAL A 202 -28.02 -6.06 -1.98
C VAL A 202 -28.93 -5.06 -1.25
N THR A 203 -29.79 -4.31 -1.94
CA THR A 203 -30.74 -3.42 -1.27
C THR A 203 -31.86 -4.17 -0.57
N ASN A 204 -32.49 -5.14 -1.23
CA ASN A 204 -33.76 -5.69 -0.75
C ASN A 204 -33.54 -6.86 0.22
N GLU A 205 -32.68 -7.82 -0.17
CA GLU A 205 -32.44 -9.08 0.55
C GLU A 205 -31.33 -8.98 1.60
N LEU A 206 -30.42 -8.00 1.48
CA LEU A 206 -29.25 -7.88 2.36
C LEU A 206 -29.18 -6.62 3.21
N GLU A 207 -29.88 -5.53 2.94
CA GLU A 207 -29.88 -4.34 3.82
C GLU A 207 -31.28 -3.78 4.11
N ASP A 208 -32.29 -4.65 4.04
CA ASP A 208 -33.65 -4.43 4.54
C ASP A 208 -34.38 -3.26 3.83
N GLY A 209 -34.04 -3.02 2.56
CA GLY A 209 -34.53 -1.92 1.73
C GLY A 209 -33.71 -0.63 1.82
N ASP A 210 -32.73 -0.51 2.73
CA ASP A 210 -31.91 0.70 2.88
C ASP A 210 -30.85 0.81 1.77
N ARG A 211 -31.24 1.45 0.66
CA ARG A 211 -30.36 1.76 -0.47
C ARG A 211 -29.16 2.64 -0.09
N GLN A 212 -29.23 3.51 0.93
CA GLN A 212 -28.06 4.29 1.33
C GLN A 212 -27.02 3.43 2.04
N LYS A 213 -27.45 2.56 2.96
CA LYS A 213 -26.63 1.59 3.72
C LYS A 213 -26.04 0.50 2.82
N ALA A 214 -26.81 0.02 1.83
CA ALA A 214 -26.34 -0.86 0.77
C ALA A 214 -25.26 -0.18 -0.10
N MET A 215 -25.56 0.97 -0.71
CA MET A 215 -24.59 1.65 -1.60
C MET A 215 -23.35 2.14 -0.85
N LYS A 216 -23.46 2.52 0.43
CA LYS A 216 -22.31 2.85 1.30
C LYS A 216 -21.45 1.64 1.65
N ARG A 217 -21.96 0.40 1.49
CA ARG A 217 -21.17 -0.82 1.62
C ARG A 217 -20.54 -1.24 0.29
N LEU A 218 -21.32 -1.23 -0.80
CA LEU A 218 -20.89 -1.64 -2.14
C LEU A 218 -19.87 -0.69 -2.76
N ARG A 219 -20.05 0.62 -2.58
CA ARG A 219 -19.06 1.61 -3.01
C ARG A 219 -17.87 1.55 -2.06
N VAL A 220 -16.85 0.79 -2.45
CA VAL A 220 -15.53 0.89 -1.83
C VAL A 220 -15.04 2.34 -2.00
N PRO A 221 -14.71 3.05 -0.91
CA PRO A 221 -14.19 4.41 -1.03
C PRO A 221 -12.90 4.38 -1.88
N PRO A 222 -12.78 5.23 -2.91
CA PRO A 222 -11.72 5.09 -3.90
C PRO A 222 -10.34 5.20 -3.23
N LEU A 223 -9.57 4.10 -3.23
CA LEU A 223 -8.28 4.02 -2.53
C LEU A 223 -7.21 4.96 -3.11
N GLY A 224 -7.33 5.32 -4.40
CA GLY A 224 -6.50 6.28 -5.11
C GLY A 224 -6.83 7.74 -4.79
N ALA A 225 -8.07 8.04 -4.37
CA ALA A 225 -8.27 9.21 -3.55
C ALA A 225 -7.63 8.90 -2.19
N ALA A 226 -6.68 9.71 -1.76
CA ALA A 226 -6.31 9.69 -0.36
C ALA A 226 -7.56 10.09 0.43
N GLN A 227 -8.27 9.12 1.04
CA GLN A 227 -9.05 9.42 2.24
C GLN A 227 -8.08 10.14 3.17
N PRO A 228 -8.26 11.45 3.43
CA PRO A 228 -7.38 12.15 4.33
C PRO A 228 -7.65 11.50 5.68
N ALA A 229 -6.67 10.76 6.21
CA ALA A 229 -6.82 10.19 7.55
C ALA A 229 -7.17 11.37 8.48
N PRO A 230 -8.30 11.30 9.21
CA PRO A 230 -9.13 12.47 9.48
C PRO A 230 -8.28 13.58 10.07
N ALA A 231 -8.19 14.76 9.43
CA ALA A 231 -7.04 15.69 9.50
C ALA A 231 -6.32 15.85 10.85
N TRP A 232 -7.07 15.76 11.95
CA TRP A 232 -6.62 15.47 13.31
C TRP A 232 -5.50 14.40 13.46
N THR A 233 -5.53 13.28 12.74
CA THR A 233 -4.47 12.25 12.79
C THR A 233 -3.20 12.72 12.10
N THR A 234 -3.31 13.41 10.96
CA THR A 234 -2.16 14.04 10.30
C THR A 234 -1.53 15.11 11.20
N PHE A 235 -2.35 15.92 11.87
CA PHE A 235 -1.91 16.88 12.88
C PHE A 235 -1.21 16.20 14.06
N ARG A 236 -1.77 15.11 14.62
CA ARG A 236 -1.14 14.33 15.70
C ARG A 236 0.20 13.72 15.30
N VAL A 237 0.31 13.17 14.09
CA VAL A 237 1.58 12.64 13.56
C VAL A 237 2.61 13.76 13.47
N GLY A 238 2.25 14.92 12.90
CA GLY A 238 3.13 16.09 12.86
C GLY A 238 3.55 16.57 14.25
N LEU A 239 2.61 16.63 15.20
CA LEU A 239 2.86 17.00 16.59
C LEU A 239 3.80 16.00 17.30
N PHE A 240 3.55 14.69 17.16
CA PHE A 240 4.39 13.67 17.79
C PHE A 240 5.80 13.62 17.19
N CYS A 241 5.93 13.70 15.86
CA CYS A 241 7.24 13.81 15.22
C CYS A 241 7.98 15.10 15.63
N GLY A 242 7.27 16.23 15.75
CA GLY A 242 7.86 17.50 16.22
C GLY A 242 8.37 17.41 17.66
N ILE A 243 7.58 16.87 18.59
CA ILE A 243 7.99 16.63 19.98
C ILE A 243 9.15 15.65 20.03
N PHE A 244 9.11 14.56 19.27
CA PHE A 244 10.20 13.57 19.20
C PHE A 244 11.52 14.19 18.71
N ILE A 245 11.50 15.04 17.68
CA ILE A 245 12.70 15.76 17.21
C ILE A 245 13.26 16.68 18.30
N VAL A 246 12.42 17.49 18.97
CA VAL A 246 12.84 18.38 20.05
C VAL A 246 13.41 17.61 21.25
N LEU A 247 12.80 16.47 21.60
CA LEU A 247 13.28 15.60 22.67
C LEU A 247 14.62 14.92 22.31
N ASN A 248 14.84 14.50 21.06
CA ASN A 248 16.13 13.97 20.62
C ASN A 248 17.23 15.04 20.64
N ILE A 249 16.94 16.28 20.20
CA ILE A 249 17.88 17.40 20.32
C ILE A 249 18.21 17.67 21.80
N THR A 250 17.19 17.66 22.67
CA THR A 250 17.36 17.82 24.12
C THR A 250 18.19 16.68 24.72
N LEU A 251 18.01 15.45 24.25
CA LEU A 251 18.78 14.27 24.66
C LEU A 251 20.26 14.40 24.25
N VAL A 252 20.55 14.81 23.01
CA VAL A 252 21.92 15.00 22.51
C VAL A 252 22.62 16.11 23.29
N LEU A 253 21.95 17.22 23.54
CA LEU A 253 22.48 18.31 24.39
C LEU A 253 22.69 17.83 25.83
N ALA A 254 21.73 17.11 26.41
CA ALA A 254 21.84 16.56 27.76
C ALA A 254 23.04 15.59 27.88
N ALA A 255 23.25 14.72 26.89
CA ALA A 255 24.40 13.84 26.82
C ALA A 255 25.71 14.65 26.77
N VAL A 256 25.86 15.56 25.80
CA VAL A 256 27.06 16.39 25.62
C VAL A 256 27.41 17.20 26.88
N PHE A 257 26.42 17.71 27.61
CA PHE A 257 26.63 18.49 28.85
C PHE A 257 26.57 17.67 30.16
N LYS A 258 26.44 16.34 30.12
CA LYS A 258 26.42 15.46 31.32
C LYS A 258 27.33 14.24 31.28
N LEU A 259 28.02 13.94 30.17
CA LEU A 259 28.87 12.75 30.02
C LEU A 259 30.20 12.77 30.81
N GLU A 260 30.32 13.62 31.85
CA GLU A 260 31.47 13.71 32.76
C GLU A 260 31.29 12.90 34.06
N THR A 261 30.24 12.05 34.16
CA THR A 261 29.94 11.31 35.40
C THR A 261 30.43 9.86 35.37
N ASP A 262 31.22 9.51 36.38
CA ASP A 262 31.91 8.24 36.64
C ASP A 262 30.94 7.04 36.85
N ARG A 263 30.30 6.57 35.78
CA ARG A 263 29.32 5.46 35.81
C ARG A 263 29.42 4.54 34.59
N ASN A 264 29.24 3.25 34.81
CA ASN A 264 29.12 2.24 33.75
C ASN A 264 27.81 2.41 32.97
N ILE A 265 27.84 3.16 31.86
CA ILE A 265 26.68 3.40 30.98
C ILE A 265 26.31 2.21 30.08
N TRP A 266 27.18 1.20 29.94
CA TRP A 266 27.02 0.10 28.98
C TRP A 266 25.77 -0.78 29.19
N PRO A 267 25.39 -1.21 30.42
CA PRO A 267 24.12 -1.90 30.64
C PRO A 267 22.93 -1.08 30.18
N LEU A 268 22.97 0.24 30.39
CA LEU A 268 21.91 1.17 30.02
C LEU A 268 21.79 1.31 28.49
N ILE A 269 22.92 1.39 27.78
CA ILE A 269 22.96 1.43 26.31
C ILE A 269 22.32 0.16 25.73
N ARG A 270 22.71 -1.04 26.21
CA ARG A 270 22.09 -2.31 25.79
C ARG A 270 20.59 -2.33 26.06
N ILE A 271 20.18 -1.95 27.27
CA ILE A 271 18.76 -1.94 27.67
C ILE A 271 17.94 -0.97 26.81
N TYR A 272 18.44 0.20 26.42
CA TYR A 272 17.68 1.15 25.58
C TYR A 272 17.77 0.89 24.06
N ARG A 273 18.79 0.14 23.59
CA ARG A 273 19.03 -0.18 22.17
C ARG A 273 17.87 -0.97 21.56
N GLY A 274 17.45 -2.08 22.16
CA GLY A 274 16.34 -2.90 21.64
C GLY A 274 15.05 -2.11 21.41
N GLY A 275 14.70 -1.20 22.32
CA GLY A 275 13.54 -0.32 22.23
C GLY A 275 13.69 0.76 21.16
N PHE A 276 14.89 1.32 20.96
CA PHE A 276 15.17 2.23 19.85
C PHE A 276 14.97 1.54 18.51
N LEU A 277 15.56 0.36 18.32
CA LEU A 277 15.45 -0.44 17.10
C LEU A 277 14.00 -0.82 16.77
N LEU A 278 13.17 -1.11 17.80
CA LEU A 278 11.74 -1.37 17.62
C LEU A 278 10.98 -0.12 17.13
N ILE A 279 11.33 1.07 17.63
CA ILE A 279 10.71 2.34 17.22
C ILE A 279 11.15 2.71 15.79
N GLU A 280 12.44 2.56 15.48
CA GLU A 280 13.00 2.71 14.13
C GLU A 280 12.33 1.79 13.11
N PHE A 281 12.21 0.49 13.43
CA PHE A 281 11.49 -0.48 12.60
C PHE A 281 10.04 -0.06 12.33
N LEU A 282 9.32 0.46 13.33
CA LEU A 282 7.94 0.94 13.14
C LEU A 282 7.86 2.20 12.27
N PHE A 283 8.83 3.13 12.37
CA PHE A 283 8.94 4.27 11.47
C PHE A 283 9.22 3.82 10.03
N LEU A 284 10.20 2.94 9.82
CA LEU A 284 10.56 2.41 8.50
C LEU A 284 9.42 1.60 7.87
N LEU A 285 8.65 0.84 8.66
CA LEU A 285 7.43 0.16 8.21
C LEU A 285 6.32 1.15 7.81
N GLY A 286 6.25 2.31 8.48
CA GLY A 286 5.42 3.45 8.06
C GLY A 286 5.82 4.01 6.70
N ILE A 287 7.13 4.11 6.42
CA ILE A 287 7.65 4.55 5.11
C ILE A 287 7.37 3.49 4.04
N ASN A 288 7.55 2.20 4.34
CA ASN A 288 7.22 1.09 3.44
C ASN A 288 5.74 1.10 3.03
N THR A 289 4.82 1.14 4.00
CA THR A 289 3.38 1.20 3.72
C THR A 289 2.93 2.48 3.00
N TYR A 290 3.66 3.59 3.15
CA TYR A 290 3.47 4.78 2.33
C TYR A 290 3.96 4.57 0.89
N GLY A 291 5.19 4.09 0.70
CA GLY A 291 5.80 3.88 -0.60
C GLY A 291 5.10 2.81 -1.44
N TRP A 292 4.71 1.67 -0.84
CA TRP A 292 3.87 0.66 -1.49
C TRP A 292 2.55 1.26 -2.00
N ARG A 293 1.89 2.13 -1.21
CA ARG A 293 0.66 2.81 -1.62
C ARG A 293 0.88 3.80 -2.77
N GLN A 294 1.99 4.54 -2.78
CA GLN A 294 2.35 5.45 -3.88
C GLN A 294 2.71 4.68 -5.16
N ALA A 295 3.34 3.51 -5.05
CA ALA A 295 3.69 2.65 -6.18
C ALA A 295 2.53 1.76 -6.68
N GLY A 296 1.34 1.82 -6.06
CA GLY A 296 0.18 0.99 -6.40
C GLY A 296 0.27 -0.47 -5.94
N VAL A 297 1.26 -0.84 -5.12
CA VAL A 297 1.48 -2.20 -4.62
C VAL A 297 0.44 -2.56 -3.55
N ASN A 298 -0.37 -3.59 -3.83
CA ASN A 298 -1.49 -4.03 -3.00
C ASN A 298 -1.05 -4.86 -1.78
N HIS A 299 -0.26 -4.24 -0.89
CA HIS A 299 0.18 -4.80 0.38
C HIS A 299 -0.98 -5.26 1.29
N VAL A 300 -2.17 -4.64 1.16
CA VAL A 300 -3.37 -5.03 1.92
C VAL A 300 -3.80 -6.46 1.55
N LEU A 301 -3.86 -6.77 0.26
CA LEU A 301 -4.19 -8.12 -0.23
C LEU A 301 -3.07 -9.13 0.09
N ILE A 302 -1.81 -8.74 -0.14
CA ILE A 302 -0.63 -9.60 0.07
C ILE A 302 -0.50 -10.06 1.54
N PHE A 303 -0.84 -9.20 2.50
CA PHE A 303 -0.86 -9.55 3.93
C PHE A 303 -2.20 -10.12 4.44
N GLU A 304 -3.14 -10.44 3.54
CA GLU A 304 -4.51 -10.88 3.87
C GLU A 304 -5.25 -9.94 4.85
N LEU A 305 -4.93 -8.65 4.82
CA LEU A 305 -5.48 -7.64 5.72
C LEU A 305 -6.91 -7.28 5.33
N ASN A 306 -7.74 -6.98 6.34
CA ASN A 306 -9.11 -6.51 6.10
C ASN A 306 -9.09 -5.09 5.49
N PRO A 307 -9.57 -4.86 4.25
CA PRO A 307 -9.49 -3.55 3.60
C PRO A 307 -10.22 -2.44 4.36
N ARG A 308 -11.32 -2.79 5.04
CA ARG A 308 -12.13 -1.90 5.87
C ARG A 308 -11.57 -1.68 7.29
N SER A 309 -10.49 -2.35 7.69
CA SER A 309 -9.83 -2.11 8.99
C SER A 309 -8.39 -2.63 9.00
N ASN A 310 -7.53 -1.98 8.22
CA ASN A 310 -6.07 -2.10 8.25
C ASN A 310 -5.45 -0.90 9.00
N LEU A 311 -4.13 -0.89 9.18
CA LEU A 311 -3.39 0.31 9.61
C LEU A 311 -2.95 1.11 8.38
N SER A 312 -3.21 2.41 8.39
CA SER A 312 -2.61 3.35 7.45
C SER A 312 -1.18 3.69 7.88
N HIS A 313 -0.32 4.10 6.95
CA HIS A 313 1.02 4.62 7.23
C HIS A 313 0.99 5.73 8.31
N GLN A 314 -0.03 6.61 8.29
CA GLN A 314 -0.18 7.63 9.34
C GLN A 314 -0.41 7.04 10.74
N HIS A 315 -1.12 5.92 10.86
CA HIS A 315 -1.33 5.28 12.17
C HIS A 315 -0.08 4.54 12.65
N LEU A 316 0.75 4.02 11.73
CA LEU A 316 2.07 3.50 12.07
C LEU A 316 2.99 4.62 12.58
N PHE A 317 3.02 5.78 11.91
CA PHE A 317 3.74 6.96 12.39
C PHE A 317 3.18 7.53 13.71
N GLU A 318 1.86 7.49 13.94
CA GLU A 318 1.23 7.91 15.22
C GLU A 318 1.71 7.01 16.37
N ILE A 319 1.77 5.70 16.16
CA ILE A 319 2.27 4.72 17.15
C ILE A 319 3.79 4.87 17.35
N ALA A 320 4.57 4.92 16.26
CA ALA A 320 6.03 5.03 16.33
C ALA A 320 6.48 6.33 17.00
N GLY A 321 5.86 7.47 16.65
CA GLY A 321 6.14 8.76 17.29
C GLY A 321 5.74 8.80 18.77
N PHE A 322 4.59 8.21 19.13
CA PHE A 322 4.18 8.11 20.53
C PHE A 322 5.14 7.24 21.37
N LEU A 323 5.55 6.08 20.86
CA LEU A 323 6.55 5.23 21.53
C LEU A 323 7.93 5.89 21.58
N GLY A 324 8.31 6.62 20.52
CA GLY A 324 9.51 7.45 20.45
C GLY A 324 9.55 8.53 21.55
N ILE A 325 8.45 9.25 21.76
CA ILE A 325 8.33 10.24 22.84
C ILE A 325 8.52 9.57 24.21
N LEU A 326 7.88 8.43 24.45
CA LEU A 326 8.02 7.70 25.72
C LEU A 326 9.46 7.20 25.94
N TRP A 327 10.13 6.71 24.89
CA TRP A 327 11.53 6.30 24.95
C TRP A 327 12.45 7.49 25.27
N CYS A 328 12.30 8.63 24.58
CA CYS A 328 13.07 9.83 24.87
C CYS A 328 12.82 10.38 26.28
N LEU A 329 11.56 10.41 26.74
CA LEU A 329 11.21 10.87 28.09
C LEU A 329 11.77 9.95 29.17
N SER A 330 11.73 8.62 28.95
CA SER A 330 12.30 7.64 29.87
C SER A 330 13.83 7.78 29.96
N LEU A 331 14.51 7.91 28.82
CA LEU A 331 15.97 8.08 28.78
C LEU A 331 16.40 9.45 29.35
N LEU A 332 15.64 10.51 29.10
CA LEU A 332 15.88 11.84 29.70
C LEU A 332 15.68 11.81 31.23
N ALA A 333 14.61 11.18 31.71
CA ALA A 333 14.40 10.97 33.15
C ALA A 333 15.52 10.11 33.78
N CYS A 334 16.06 9.16 33.02
CA CYS A 334 17.22 8.36 33.40
C CYS A 334 18.51 9.20 33.51
N PHE A 335 18.75 10.14 32.59
CA PHE A 335 19.87 11.11 32.68
C PHE A 335 19.74 12.03 33.91
N PHE A 336 18.52 12.47 34.25
CA PHE A 336 18.25 13.31 35.42
C PHE A 336 17.93 12.54 36.71
N ALA A 337 18.03 11.20 36.69
CA ALA A 337 17.74 10.34 37.84
C ALA A 337 18.48 10.72 39.14
N PRO A 338 19.74 11.23 39.14
CA PRO A 338 20.42 11.70 40.36
C PRO A 338 19.72 12.88 41.09
N PHE A 339 18.79 13.57 40.44
CA PHE A 339 17.96 14.63 41.04
C PHE A 339 16.56 14.14 41.42
N SER A 340 16.31 12.83 41.32
CA SER A 340 15.02 12.18 41.56
C SER A 340 15.10 11.18 42.71
N VAL A 341 13.94 10.82 43.27
CA VAL A 341 13.82 9.78 44.30
C VAL A 341 13.79 8.35 43.69
N ILE A 342 13.75 8.24 42.36
CA ILE A 342 13.51 6.97 41.65
C ILE A 342 14.85 6.39 41.16
N PRO A 343 15.17 5.11 41.47
CA PRO A 343 16.39 4.48 40.98
C PRO A 343 16.47 4.43 39.45
N THR A 344 17.67 4.67 38.91
CA THR A 344 17.95 4.82 37.48
C THR A 344 17.37 3.71 36.59
N TYR A 345 17.39 2.45 37.05
CA TYR A 345 16.90 1.30 36.29
C TYR A 345 15.36 1.11 36.32
N VAL A 346 14.61 1.87 37.13
CA VAL A 346 13.13 1.80 37.11
C VAL A 346 12.56 2.37 35.81
N TYR A 347 13.17 3.43 35.25
CA TYR A 347 12.68 4.10 34.05
C TYR A 347 12.56 3.18 32.81
N PRO A 348 13.62 2.45 32.38
CA PRO A 348 13.48 1.50 31.27
C PRO A 348 12.53 0.34 31.59
N LEU A 349 12.50 -0.16 32.83
CA LEU A 349 11.57 -1.23 33.23
C LEU A 349 10.10 -0.81 33.08
N VAL A 350 9.76 0.43 33.46
CA VAL A 350 8.42 1.01 33.27
C VAL A 350 8.11 1.21 31.78
N LEU A 351 9.09 1.63 30.97
CA LEU A 351 8.92 1.79 29.52
C LEU A 351 8.58 0.46 28.83
N TYR A 352 9.36 -0.59 29.06
CA TYR A 352 9.11 -1.90 28.46
C TYR A 352 7.85 -2.58 29.00
N GLY A 353 7.56 -2.42 30.30
CA GLY A 353 6.28 -2.84 30.88
C GLY A 353 5.11 -2.18 30.17
N PHE A 354 5.15 -0.86 29.94
CA PHE A 354 4.13 -0.16 29.16
C PHE A 354 4.01 -0.67 27.73
N MET A 355 5.12 -0.87 27.01
CA MET A 355 5.10 -1.42 25.63
C MET A 355 4.47 -2.81 25.56
N PHE A 356 4.82 -3.70 26.49
CA PHE A 356 4.28 -5.07 26.59
C PHE A 356 2.78 -5.07 26.90
N PHE A 357 2.35 -4.30 27.91
CA PHE A 357 0.93 -4.18 28.25
C PHE A 357 0.13 -3.50 27.12
N PHE A 358 0.68 -2.48 26.45
CA PHE A 358 0.06 -1.85 25.29
C PHE A 358 -0.22 -2.85 24.17
N LEU A 359 0.73 -3.73 23.85
CA LEU A 359 0.57 -4.76 22.84
C LEU A 359 -0.55 -5.75 23.21
N ILE A 360 -0.49 -6.33 24.42
CA ILE A 360 -1.37 -7.43 24.86
C ILE A 360 -2.78 -6.97 25.30
N ASN A 361 -2.94 -5.71 25.72
CA ASN A 361 -4.18 -5.12 26.26
C ASN A 361 -5.46 -5.58 25.51
N PRO A 362 -6.33 -6.41 26.14
CA PRO A 362 -7.49 -7.02 25.47
C PRO A 362 -8.68 -6.06 25.29
N THR A 363 -8.60 -4.82 25.79
CA THR A 363 -9.67 -3.83 25.58
C THR A 363 -9.69 -3.34 24.12
N LYS A 364 -10.86 -2.92 23.63
CA LYS A 364 -11.07 -2.42 22.26
C LYS A 364 -10.42 -1.05 21.97
N THR A 365 -9.48 -0.62 22.81
CA THR A 365 -8.73 0.64 22.67
C THR A 365 -7.54 0.46 21.71
N PHE A 366 -6.95 1.59 21.28
CA PHE A 366 -5.69 1.67 20.53
C PHE A 366 -5.48 0.55 19.48
N TYR A 367 -6.21 0.61 18.37
CA TYR A 367 -6.02 -0.29 17.22
C TYR A 367 -6.09 -1.80 17.54
N TYR A 368 -6.89 -2.20 18.54
CA TYR A 368 -7.11 -3.58 19.02
C TYR A 368 -7.05 -4.68 17.95
N LYS A 369 -7.77 -4.53 16.83
CA LYS A 369 -7.80 -5.52 15.74
C LYS A 369 -6.40 -5.85 15.21
N SER A 370 -5.58 -4.81 15.00
CA SER A 370 -4.24 -4.93 14.43
C SER A 370 -3.25 -5.49 15.44
N ARG A 371 -3.39 -5.14 16.73
CA ARG A 371 -2.60 -5.74 17.81
C ARG A 371 -2.86 -7.24 17.94
N PHE A 372 -4.13 -7.67 17.89
CA PHE A 372 -4.50 -9.09 17.90
C PHE A 372 -4.13 -9.82 16.60
N TRP A 373 -4.12 -9.15 15.44
CA TRP A 373 -3.58 -9.72 14.20
C TRP A 373 -2.07 -9.98 14.34
N LEU A 374 -1.29 -9.02 14.84
CA LEU A 374 0.15 -9.17 15.06
C LEU A 374 0.47 -10.25 16.09
N LEU A 375 -0.25 -10.31 17.21
CA LEU A 375 -0.08 -11.37 18.22
C LEU A 375 -0.41 -12.76 17.66
N LYS A 376 -1.46 -12.88 16.84
CA LYS A 376 -1.78 -14.13 16.13
C LYS A 376 -0.67 -14.49 15.12
N LEU A 377 -0.10 -13.50 14.44
CA LEU A 377 0.96 -13.70 13.45
C LEU A 377 2.25 -14.20 14.12
N LEU A 378 2.69 -13.56 15.21
CA LEU A 378 3.80 -14.00 16.06
C LEU A 378 3.59 -15.43 16.58
N PHE A 379 2.38 -15.75 17.05
CA PHE A 379 2.04 -17.11 17.49
C PHE A 379 2.11 -18.14 16.34
N ARG A 380 1.64 -17.81 15.13
CA ARG A 380 1.76 -18.69 13.96
C ARG A 380 3.21 -18.93 13.54
N VAL A 381 4.08 -17.90 13.61
CA VAL A 381 5.51 -18.07 13.35
C VAL A 381 6.16 -19.00 14.38
N PHE A 382 5.86 -18.84 15.66
CA PHE A 382 6.34 -19.74 16.72
C PHE A 382 5.81 -21.19 16.57
N THR A 383 4.60 -21.36 16.05
CA THR A 383 3.96 -22.68 15.83
C THR A 383 4.07 -23.19 14.38
N ALA A 384 4.96 -22.62 13.56
CA ALA A 384 5.04 -22.89 12.12
C ALA A 384 5.09 -24.38 11.72
N PRO A 385 5.78 -25.30 12.44
CA PRO A 385 5.79 -26.73 12.09
C PRO A 385 4.41 -27.43 12.12
N PHE A 386 3.41 -26.83 12.77
CA PHE A 386 2.09 -27.45 12.99
C PHE A 386 0.99 -26.89 12.07
N HIS A 387 1.27 -25.85 11.28
CA HIS A 387 0.27 -25.08 10.54
C HIS A 387 0.73 -24.72 9.13
N LYS A 388 -0.22 -24.48 8.21
CA LYS A 388 0.12 -23.96 6.88
C LYS A 388 0.62 -22.51 7.00
N VAL A 389 1.90 -22.30 6.70
CA VAL A 389 2.55 -21.00 6.62
C VAL A 389 2.00 -20.21 5.42
N GLY A 390 1.55 -18.97 5.65
CA GLY A 390 1.20 -18.01 4.59
C GLY A 390 2.29 -16.96 4.37
N PHE A 391 2.13 -16.13 3.33
CA PHE A 391 3.11 -15.06 3.02
C PHE A 391 3.40 -14.15 4.22
N ALA A 392 2.36 -13.73 4.95
CA ALA A 392 2.50 -12.86 6.11
C ALA A 392 3.31 -13.51 7.27
N ASP A 393 3.27 -14.84 7.40
CA ASP A 393 4.03 -15.57 8.42
C ASP A 393 5.51 -15.63 8.04
N PHE A 394 5.81 -15.97 6.79
CA PHE A 394 7.16 -15.96 6.22
C PHE A 394 7.79 -14.56 6.32
N TRP A 395 7.07 -13.54 5.85
CA TRP A 395 7.50 -12.14 5.90
C TRP A 395 7.84 -11.67 7.31
N LEU A 396 7.04 -12.04 8.32
CA LEU A 396 7.30 -11.66 9.71
C LEU A 396 8.53 -12.38 10.27
N ALA A 397 8.72 -13.66 9.95
CA ALA A 397 9.93 -14.40 10.34
C ALA A 397 11.20 -13.72 9.79
N ASP A 398 11.16 -13.23 8.55
CA ASP A 398 12.26 -12.45 7.97
C ASP A 398 12.49 -11.10 8.65
N GLN A 399 11.45 -10.42 9.13
CA GLN A 399 11.66 -9.23 9.98
C GLN A 399 12.36 -9.62 11.28
N LEU A 400 11.93 -10.72 11.92
CA LEU A 400 12.51 -11.18 13.19
C LEU A 400 13.99 -11.58 13.08
N ASN A 401 14.42 -12.12 11.94
CA ASN A 401 15.85 -12.39 11.66
C ASN A 401 16.69 -11.11 11.77
N SER A 402 16.20 -10.00 11.21
CA SER A 402 16.86 -8.67 11.25
C SER A 402 16.68 -7.94 12.59
N LEU A 403 15.65 -8.31 13.36
CA LEU A 403 15.40 -7.82 14.73
C LEU A 403 16.05 -8.71 15.82
N SER A 404 16.93 -9.64 15.43
CA SER A 404 17.62 -10.57 16.35
C SER A 404 18.42 -9.87 17.45
N VAL A 405 18.97 -8.68 17.19
CA VAL A 405 19.62 -7.85 18.22
C VAL A 405 18.65 -7.42 19.33
N ILE A 406 17.38 -7.17 19.01
CA ILE A 406 16.34 -6.85 20.00
C ILE A 406 16.05 -8.07 20.89
N LEU A 407 16.12 -9.28 20.33
CA LEU A 407 15.93 -10.52 21.10
C LEU A 407 17.10 -10.77 22.07
N MET A 408 18.34 -10.50 21.63
CA MET A 408 19.53 -10.58 22.50
C MET A 408 19.53 -9.47 23.57
N ASP A 409 19.10 -8.25 23.24
CA ASP A 409 18.95 -7.16 24.22
C ASP A 409 17.83 -7.46 25.24
N LEU A 410 16.76 -8.14 24.81
CA LEU A 410 15.68 -8.61 25.69
C LEU A 410 16.15 -9.72 26.64
N GLU A 411 16.94 -10.68 26.14
CA GLU A 411 17.59 -11.71 26.97
C GLU A 411 18.53 -11.08 28.00
N TYR A 412 19.44 -10.20 27.56
CA TYR A 412 20.33 -9.45 28.45
C TYR A 412 19.57 -8.66 29.51
N MET A 413 18.48 -7.97 29.11
CA MET A 413 17.63 -7.23 30.05
C MET A 413 17.00 -8.15 31.11
N ILE A 414 16.48 -9.32 30.72
CA ILE A 414 15.88 -10.30 31.65
C ILE A 414 16.94 -10.80 32.64
N CYS A 415 18.13 -11.15 32.17
CA CYS A 415 19.24 -11.60 33.02
C CYS A 415 19.70 -10.49 33.98
N PHE A 416 19.86 -9.25 33.49
CA PHE A 416 20.26 -8.10 34.28
C PHE A 416 19.32 -7.84 35.47
N TYR A 417 18.00 -7.76 35.24
CA TYR A 417 17.02 -7.55 36.31
C TYR A 417 16.83 -8.76 37.24
N SER A 418 17.21 -9.97 36.81
CA SER A 418 17.02 -11.19 37.60
C SER A 418 18.22 -11.58 38.47
N PHE A 419 19.44 -11.26 38.03
CA PHE A 419 20.67 -11.79 38.63
C PHE A 419 21.79 -10.76 38.87
N GLU A 420 21.87 -9.67 38.09
CA GLU A 420 22.95 -8.68 38.22
C GLU A 420 22.53 -7.46 39.07
N LEU A 421 21.28 -7.01 38.95
CA LEU A 421 20.80 -5.78 39.59
C LEU A 421 20.51 -5.97 41.09
N ARG A 422 21.35 -5.34 41.92
CA ARG A 422 21.06 -5.07 43.33
C ARG A 422 20.45 -3.69 43.52
N TRP A 423 19.30 -3.62 44.21
CA TRP A 423 18.54 -2.38 44.45
C TRP A 423 19.10 -1.52 45.59
N ASP A 424 20.01 -2.09 46.40
CA ASP A 424 20.57 -1.49 47.61
C ASP A 424 21.95 -0.84 47.43
N GLU A 425 22.61 -1.07 46.29
CA GLU A 425 23.92 -0.49 45.95
C GLU A 425 23.84 0.33 44.65
N SER A 426 24.28 1.59 44.70
CA SER A 426 24.17 2.54 43.58
C SER A 426 25.05 2.19 42.35
N GLY A 427 25.93 1.19 42.47
CA GLY A 427 26.74 0.65 41.37
C GLY A 427 26.09 -0.54 40.63
N GLY A 428 25.17 -1.27 41.26
CA GLY A 428 24.29 -2.25 40.61
C GLY A 428 24.94 -3.38 39.80
N LEU A 429 26.17 -3.81 40.12
CA LEU A 429 26.91 -4.84 39.39
C LEU A 429 27.66 -5.79 40.35
N LEU A 430 27.65 -7.09 40.06
CA LEU A 430 28.47 -8.09 40.76
C LEU A 430 29.94 -8.02 40.31
N PRO A 431 30.92 -8.26 41.20
CA PRO A 431 32.33 -8.36 40.81
C PRO A 431 32.56 -9.61 39.94
N ASN A 432 32.99 -9.40 38.68
CA ASN A 432 33.09 -10.45 37.68
C ASN A 432 34.36 -11.32 37.86
N ASN A 433 34.35 -12.20 38.84
CA ASN A 433 35.45 -13.13 39.15
C ASN A 433 35.46 -14.36 38.20
N SER A 434 35.64 -14.12 36.89
CA SER A 434 35.85 -15.18 35.90
C SER A 434 37.34 -15.24 35.51
N GLU A 435 38.07 -16.27 35.96
CA GLU A 435 39.44 -16.53 35.50
C GLU A 435 39.45 -16.87 34.00
N GLU A 436 40.20 -16.11 33.19
CA GLU A 436 40.37 -16.39 31.76
C GLU A 436 41.21 -17.65 31.52
N ARG A 437 40.56 -18.82 31.53
CA ARG A 437 41.21 -20.10 31.23
C ARG A 437 41.43 -20.25 29.71
N GLY A 438 42.50 -19.64 29.21
CA GLY A 438 42.89 -19.72 27.80
C GLY A 438 43.12 -21.15 27.32
N HIS A 439 42.44 -21.54 26.24
CA HIS A 439 42.62 -22.83 25.55
C HIS A 439 42.65 -22.63 24.03
N SER A 440 43.51 -23.41 23.37
CA SER A 440 43.73 -23.47 21.91
C SER A 440 42.45 -23.62 21.09
N ASP A 441 41.47 -24.32 21.66
CA ASP A 441 40.30 -24.84 20.94
C ASP A 441 39.38 -23.70 20.50
N THR A 442 39.42 -22.56 21.21
CA THR A 442 38.74 -21.31 20.83
C THR A 442 39.06 -20.86 19.41
N MET A 443 40.31 -21.03 18.95
CA MET A 443 40.72 -20.65 17.59
C MET A 443 40.10 -21.55 16.53
N VAL A 444 39.97 -22.85 16.80
CA VAL A 444 39.32 -23.81 15.89
C VAL A 444 37.83 -23.47 15.73
N PHE A 445 37.13 -23.21 16.85
CA PHE A 445 35.73 -22.80 16.80
C PHE A 445 35.54 -21.43 16.13
N PHE A 446 36.45 -20.48 16.33
CA PHE A 446 36.43 -19.17 15.66
C PHE A 446 36.58 -19.28 14.14
N TYR A 447 37.54 -20.06 13.64
CA TYR A 447 37.68 -20.28 12.20
C TYR A 447 36.50 -21.04 11.58
N LEU A 448 35.96 -22.06 12.28
CA LEU A 448 34.75 -22.76 11.85
C LEU A 448 33.55 -21.81 11.77
N TRP A 449 33.36 -20.95 12.78
CA TRP A 449 32.31 -19.95 12.80
C TRP A 449 32.44 -18.95 11.64
N ILE A 450 33.64 -18.46 11.33
CA ILE A 450 33.88 -17.62 10.14
C ILE A 450 33.46 -18.35 8.86
N VAL A 451 33.82 -19.63 8.68
CA VAL A 451 33.42 -20.41 7.50
C VAL A 451 31.89 -20.55 7.40
N PHE A 452 31.20 -20.85 8.51
CA PHE A 452 29.73 -20.91 8.52
C PHE A 452 29.08 -19.53 8.27
N CYS A 453 29.66 -18.44 8.77
CA CYS A 453 29.21 -17.07 8.48
C CYS A 453 29.37 -16.72 6.99
N ILE A 454 30.47 -17.10 6.33
CA ILE A 454 30.62 -16.92 4.87
C ILE A 454 29.56 -17.72 4.12
N ILE A 455 29.38 -19.01 4.44
CA ILE A 455 28.39 -19.88 3.77
C ILE A 455 26.98 -19.31 3.94
N SER A 456 26.60 -18.91 5.17
CA SER A 456 25.30 -18.31 5.48
C SER A 456 25.08 -16.98 4.76
N SER A 457 26.09 -16.10 4.75
CA SER A 457 26.02 -14.81 4.05
C SER A 457 25.81 -15.00 2.55
N CYS A 458 26.61 -15.86 1.91
CA CYS A 458 26.50 -16.16 0.49
C CYS A 458 25.15 -16.82 0.14
N TYR A 459 24.70 -17.81 0.91
CA TYR A 459 23.43 -18.50 0.67
C TYR A 459 22.24 -17.53 0.80
N THR A 460 22.20 -16.74 1.87
CA THR A 460 21.08 -15.83 2.13
C THR A 460 21.10 -14.60 1.22
N LEU A 461 22.28 -14.09 0.81
CA LEU A 461 22.39 -13.07 -0.25
C LEU A 461 21.82 -13.57 -1.58
N ILE A 462 22.15 -14.80 -1.99
CA ILE A 462 21.59 -15.41 -3.20
C ILE A 462 20.07 -15.59 -3.06
N TRP A 463 19.57 -15.85 -1.85
CA TRP A 463 18.14 -15.95 -1.58
C TRP A 463 17.42 -14.60 -1.72
N ASP A 464 17.89 -13.55 -1.04
CA ASP A 464 17.31 -12.20 -1.12
C ASP A 464 17.24 -11.72 -2.59
N LEU A 465 18.35 -11.82 -3.32
CA LEU A 465 18.44 -11.34 -4.70
C LEU A 465 17.61 -12.15 -5.70
N LYS A 466 17.64 -13.48 -5.61
CA LYS A 466 17.06 -14.37 -6.65
C LYS A 466 15.67 -14.88 -6.32
N MET A 467 15.42 -15.26 -5.06
CA MET A 467 14.15 -15.87 -4.65
C MET A 467 13.16 -14.80 -4.20
N ASP A 468 13.60 -13.91 -3.32
CA ASP A 468 12.74 -12.89 -2.73
C ASP A 468 12.49 -11.71 -3.67
N TRP A 469 13.53 -11.18 -4.32
CA TRP A 469 13.38 -10.07 -5.27
C TRP A 469 13.16 -10.54 -6.72
N GLY A 470 13.34 -11.83 -7.02
CA GLY A 470 13.09 -12.40 -8.35
C GLY A 470 14.00 -11.84 -9.44
N LEU A 471 15.22 -11.42 -9.11
CA LEU A 471 16.19 -10.88 -10.07
C LEU A 471 17.02 -12.01 -10.71
N PHE A 472 17.83 -11.67 -11.71
CA PHE A 472 18.63 -12.61 -12.52
C PHE A 472 17.78 -13.65 -13.29
N ASP A 473 16.60 -13.25 -13.75
CA ASP A 473 15.82 -14.06 -14.70
C ASP A 473 16.52 -14.11 -16.07
N LYS A 474 16.38 -15.25 -16.77
CA LYS A 474 16.94 -15.47 -18.11
C LYS A 474 16.18 -14.70 -19.20
N ASN A 475 14.94 -14.29 -18.92
CA ASN A 475 14.05 -13.62 -19.86
C ASN A 475 14.05 -12.09 -19.72
N ALA A 476 15.04 -11.49 -19.05
CA ALA A 476 15.02 -10.09 -18.59
C ALA A 476 14.96 -8.97 -19.67
N GLY A 477 14.97 -9.30 -20.96
CA GLY A 477 14.85 -8.33 -22.06
C GLY A 477 15.93 -7.24 -22.01
N GLU A 478 15.50 -5.97 -21.98
CA GLU A 478 16.38 -4.78 -21.88
C GLU A 478 16.82 -4.45 -20.43
N ASN A 479 16.50 -5.29 -19.45
CA ASN A 479 16.78 -5.04 -18.03
C ASN A 479 17.90 -5.96 -17.52
N THR A 480 19.16 -5.70 -17.92
CA THR A 480 20.34 -6.50 -17.54
C THR A 480 20.35 -6.85 -16.05
N PHE A 481 20.42 -8.14 -15.72
CA PHE A 481 20.38 -8.72 -14.37
C PHE A 481 19.11 -8.50 -13.52
N LEU A 482 18.14 -7.72 -13.97
CA LEU A 482 16.84 -7.59 -13.31
C LEU A 482 15.86 -8.63 -13.89
N ARG A 483 14.55 -8.35 -13.80
CA ARG A 483 13.46 -9.12 -14.40
C ARG A 483 12.72 -8.27 -15.45
N GLU A 484 11.88 -8.89 -16.26
CA GLU A 484 11.15 -8.22 -17.34
C GLU A 484 10.26 -7.08 -16.82
N GLU A 485 9.48 -7.32 -15.75
CA GLU A 485 8.52 -6.35 -15.21
C GLU A 485 8.98 -5.68 -13.90
N ILE A 486 8.95 -4.35 -13.91
CA ILE A 486 9.28 -3.48 -12.78
C ILE A 486 8.15 -2.48 -12.53
N VAL A 487 7.92 -2.16 -11.25
CA VAL A 487 6.91 -1.20 -10.76
C VAL A 487 7.57 0.12 -10.39
N TYR A 488 8.75 0.09 -9.75
CA TYR A 488 9.49 1.33 -9.46
C TYR A 488 10.17 1.87 -10.73
N PRO A 489 9.94 3.14 -11.12
CA PRO A 489 10.24 3.63 -12.48
C PRO A 489 11.72 3.92 -12.75
N GLN A 490 12.59 3.93 -11.73
CA GLN A 490 14.03 4.17 -11.90
C GLN A 490 14.82 2.89 -11.66
N LYS A 491 15.47 2.36 -12.71
CA LYS A 491 16.32 1.15 -12.62
C LYS A 491 17.45 1.29 -11.58
N ALA A 492 17.87 2.53 -11.28
CA ALA A 492 18.89 2.85 -10.26
C ALA A 492 18.55 2.31 -8.86
N TYR A 493 17.29 2.34 -8.43
CA TYR A 493 16.91 1.87 -7.08
C TYR A 493 17.24 0.39 -6.86
N TYR A 494 17.05 -0.45 -7.88
CA TYR A 494 17.36 -1.88 -7.81
C TYR A 494 18.88 -2.11 -7.69
N TYR A 495 19.69 -1.42 -8.49
CA TYR A 495 21.15 -1.54 -8.41
C TYR A 495 21.71 -1.01 -7.08
N CYS A 496 21.18 0.09 -6.56
CA CYS A 496 21.54 0.59 -5.23
C CYS A 496 21.18 -0.43 -4.13
N ALA A 497 20.00 -1.06 -4.21
CA ALA A 497 19.59 -2.09 -3.26
C ALA A 497 20.46 -3.35 -3.32
N ILE A 498 20.85 -3.81 -4.53
CA ILE A 498 21.79 -4.93 -4.68
C ILE A 498 23.13 -4.62 -4.00
N ILE A 499 23.66 -3.41 -4.19
CA ILE A 499 24.95 -2.99 -3.59
C ILE A 499 24.82 -2.85 -2.06
N GLU A 500 23.72 -2.27 -1.59
CA GLU A 500 23.44 -2.06 -0.16
C GLU A 500 23.25 -3.38 0.60
N ASP A 501 22.48 -4.32 0.05
CA ASP A 501 22.31 -5.65 0.65
C ASP A 501 23.66 -6.40 0.71
N VAL A 502 24.46 -6.39 -0.37
CA VAL A 502 25.80 -6.99 -0.37
C VAL A 502 26.68 -6.40 0.74
N ILE A 503 26.76 -5.07 0.84
CA ILE A 503 27.61 -4.39 1.84
C ILE A 503 27.18 -4.75 3.26
N LEU A 504 25.88 -4.68 3.54
CA LEU A 504 25.36 -4.91 4.90
C LEU A 504 25.30 -6.41 5.26
N ARG A 505 25.09 -7.32 4.30
CA ARG A 505 25.15 -8.77 4.52
C ARG A 505 26.56 -9.25 4.91
N PHE A 506 27.61 -8.56 4.47
CA PHE A 506 29.00 -8.83 4.87
C PHE A 506 29.52 -7.91 5.99
N ALA A 507 28.68 -7.05 6.58
CA ALA A 507 29.06 -6.11 7.64
C ALA A 507 29.73 -6.77 8.87
N TRP A 508 29.36 -8.01 9.17
CA TRP A 508 29.96 -8.80 10.25
C TRP A 508 31.48 -8.95 10.11
N THR A 509 32.03 -8.90 8.89
CA THR A 509 33.48 -8.94 8.65
C THR A 509 34.18 -7.70 9.22
N ILE A 510 33.57 -6.52 9.06
CA ILE A 510 34.05 -5.25 9.62
C ILE A 510 33.92 -5.28 11.14
N GLN A 511 32.81 -5.81 11.66
CA GLN A 511 32.58 -5.97 13.10
C GLN A 511 33.64 -6.86 13.76
N ILE A 512 33.98 -8.02 13.18
CA ILE A 512 35.09 -8.85 13.67
C ILE A 512 36.40 -8.07 13.62
N SER A 513 36.73 -7.47 12.47
CA SER A 513 38.01 -6.79 12.24
C SER A 513 38.28 -5.68 13.26
N ILE A 514 37.29 -4.84 13.55
CA ILE A 514 37.45 -3.78 14.55
C ILE A 514 37.49 -4.38 15.97
N THR A 515 36.66 -5.38 16.28
CA THR A 515 36.62 -6.00 17.63
C THR A 515 37.93 -6.75 17.95
N SER A 516 38.60 -7.36 16.96
CA SER A 516 39.86 -8.08 17.16
C SER A 516 41.11 -7.19 17.09
N MET A 517 41.04 -6.05 16.39
CA MET A 517 42.18 -5.12 16.26
C MET A 517 42.19 -3.98 17.30
N THR A 518 41.09 -3.69 17.99
CA THR A 518 41.02 -2.57 18.94
C THR A 518 41.13 -3.01 20.40
N LEU A 519 42.16 -2.49 21.09
CA LEU A 519 42.36 -2.62 22.55
C LEU A 519 41.41 -1.72 23.37
N LEU A 520 40.34 -1.20 22.77
CA LEU A 520 39.39 -0.32 23.45
C LEU A 520 38.33 -1.16 24.16
N PRO A 521 38.16 -1.03 25.49
CA PRO A 521 37.09 -1.73 26.20
C PRO A 521 35.72 -1.31 25.64
N HIS A 522 34.79 -2.26 25.56
CA HIS A 522 33.43 -2.09 25.01
C HIS A 522 33.34 -1.75 23.50
N SER A 523 34.42 -1.91 22.72
CA SER A 523 34.40 -1.73 21.25
C SER A 523 33.25 -2.50 20.57
N GLY A 524 33.05 -3.76 20.94
CA GLY A 524 31.96 -4.61 20.42
C GLY A 524 30.55 -4.04 20.68
N ASP A 525 30.31 -3.38 21.82
CA ASP A 525 29.02 -2.76 22.14
C ASP A 525 28.76 -1.50 21.31
N ILE A 526 29.80 -0.70 21.06
CA ILE A 526 29.72 0.46 20.14
C ILE A 526 29.35 -0.03 18.74
N ILE A 527 30.07 -1.03 18.23
CA ILE A 527 29.87 -1.57 16.88
C ILE A 527 28.46 -2.16 16.75
N ALA A 528 28.02 -3.00 17.69
CA ALA A 528 26.67 -3.57 17.68
C ALA A 528 25.58 -2.48 17.69
N THR A 529 25.80 -1.37 18.41
CA THR A 529 24.86 -0.24 18.47
C THR A 529 24.83 0.60 17.19
N VAL A 530 25.92 0.62 16.41
CA VAL A 530 25.97 1.30 15.09
C VAL A 530 25.44 0.41 13.97
N PHE A 531 25.70 -0.90 14.01
CA PHE A 531 25.32 -1.82 12.93
C PHE A 531 23.91 -2.39 13.04
N ALA A 532 23.31 -2.47 14.24
CA ALA A 532 21.94 -2.95 14.37
C ALA A 532 20.89 -2.05 13.64
N PRO A 533 20.96 -0.71 13.70
CA PRO A 533 20.12 0.16 12.86
C PRO A 533 20.29 -0.10 11.36
N LEU A 534 21.52 -0.40 10.92
CA LEU A 534 21.80 -0.70 9.51
C LEU A 534 21.17 -2.02 9.05
N GLU A 535 21.13 -3.06 9.88
CA GLU A 535 20.42 -4.31 9.54
C GLU A 535 18.89 -4.12 9.50
N VAL A 536 18.32 -3.25 10.35
CA VAL A 536 16.91 -2.84 10.26
C VAL A 536 16.65 -2.05 8.97
N PHE A 537 17.58 -1.15 8.58
CA PHE A 537 17.50 -0.41 7.33
C PHE A 537 17.60 -1.33 6.09
N ARG A 538 18.50 -2.32 6.09
CA ARG A 538 18.63 -3.33 5.03
C ARG A 538 17.32 -4.09 4.82
N ARG A 539 16.68 -4.52 5.92
CA ARG A 539 15.37 -5.17 5.84
C ARG A 539 14.27 -4.21 5.36
N PHE A 540 14.37 -2.92 5.67
CA PHE A 540 13.50 -1.88 5.10
C PHE A 540 13.67 -1.74 3.57
N VAL A 541 14.89 -1.82 3.04
CA VAL A 541 15.13 -1.84 1.58
C VAL A 541 14.57 -3.13 0.95
N TRP A 542 14.90 -4.31 1.51
CA TRP A 542 14.38 -5.61 1.06
C TRP A 542 12.84 -5.66 1.00
N ASN A 543 12.16 -4.99 1.94
CA ASN A 543 10.70 -4.91 2.02
C ASN A 543 10.05 -4.25 0.79
N PHE A 544 10.72 -3.31 0.11
CA PHE A 544 10.18 -2.72 -1.12
C PHE A 544 10.18 -3.71 -2.29
N PHE A 545 11.26 -4.48 -2.46
CA PHE A 545 11.42 -5.40 -3.59
C PHE A 545 10.75 -6.75 -3.36
N ARG A 546 10.68 -7.25 -2.11
CA ARG A 546 9.96 -8.49 -1.78
C ARG A 546 8.47 -8.39 -2.10
N LEU A 547 7.81 -7.31 -1.66
CA LEU A 547 6.38 -7.12 -1.89
C LEU A 547 6.07 -6.76 -3.35
N GLU A 548 7.01 -6.15 -4.06
CA GLU A 548 6.89 -5.89 -5.49
C GLU A 548 6.93 -7.20 -6.31
N ASN A 549 7.90 -8.08 -6.04
CA ASN A 549 7.96 -9.41 -6.65
C ASN A 549 6.70 -10.23 -6.31
N GLU A 550 6.26 -10.21 -5.05
CA GLU A 550 5.02 -10.88 -4.62
C GLU A 550 3.78 -10.33 -5.34
N HIS A 551 3.69 -9.00 -5.52
CA HIS A 551 2.60 -8.37 -6.27
C HIS A 551 2.59 -8.83 -7.73
N LEU A 552 3.74 -8.80 -8.41
CA LEU A 552 3.87 -9.20 -9.81
C LEU A 552 3.50 -10.67 -10.02
N ASN A 553 3.94 -11.57 -9.14
CA ASN A 553 3.59 -12.99 -9.19
C ASN A 553 2.07 -13.21 -9.01
N ASN A 554 1.44 -12.53 -8.04
CA ASN A 554 -0.01 -12.66 -7.81
C ASN A 554 -0.87 -11.99 -8.91
N CYS A 555 -0.32 -11.01 -9.63
CA CYS A 555 -0.91 -10.45 -10.85
C CYS A 555 -0.79 -11.42 -12.04
N GLY A 556 0.39 -12.01 -12.27
CA GLY A 556 0.64 -12.96 -13.36
C GLY A 556 -0.18 -14.24 -13.27
N GLU A 557 -0.42 -14.72 -12.04
CA GLU A 557 -1.31 -15.86 -11.74
C GLU A 557 -2.81 -15.49 -11.71
N PHE A 558 -3.18 -14.24 -11.99
CA PHE A 558 -4.55 -13.70 -11.88
C PHE A 558 -5.23 -13.87 -10.51
N ARG A 559 -4.48 -14.18 -9.44
CA ARG A 559 -5.02 -14.42 -8.08
C ARG A 559 -5.46 -13.13 -7.39
N ALA A 560 -4.97 -11.98 -7.85
CA ALA A 560 -5.13 -10.67 -7.21
C ALA A 560 -6.46 -9.92 -7.49
N VAL A 561 -7.51 -10.56 -8.02
CA VAL A 561 -8.81 -9.91 -8.39
C VAL A 561 -9.51 -9.18 -7.21
N ARG A 562 -9.14 -9.47 -5.96
CA ARG A 562 -10.04 -9.30 -4.81
C ARG A 562 -10.34 -7.86 -4.37
N ASP A 563 -9.37 -6.93 -4.42
CA ASP A 563 -9.43 -5.71 -3.59
C ASP A 563 -8.91 -4.39 -4.21
N ILE A 564 -8.40 -4.33 -5.45
CA ILE A 564 -8.05 -3.02 -6.05
C ILE A 564 -9.31 -2.30 -6.53
N SER A 565 -9.88 -1.47 -5.66
CA SER A 565 -10.78 -0.41 -6.09
C SER A 565 -9.99 0.73 -6.77
N VAL A 566 -9.74 0.57 -8.07
CA VAL A 566 -9.80 1.72 -8.98
C VAL A 566 -11.11 2.44 -8.67
N ALA A 567 -11.09 3.76 -8.59
CA ALA A 567 -12.33 4.52 -8.40
C ALA A 567 -13.35 4.08 -9.46
N PRO A 568 -14.63 3.85 -9.13
CA PRO A 568 -15.67 3.96 -10.14
C PRO A 568 -15.45 5.32 -10.81
N LEU A 569 -15.36 5.38 -12.14
CA LEU A 569 -15.29 6.66 -12.84
C LEU A 569 -16.45 7.51 -12.33
N ASN A 570 -16.17 8.61 -11.62
CA ASN A 570 -17.22 9.43 -11.04
C ASN A 570 -18.02 10.06 -12.18
N ALA A 571 -19.22 10.57 -11.91
CA ALA A 571 -19.96 11.31 -12.94
C ALA A 571 -19.10 12.45 -13.54
N ASP A 572 -18.24 13.07 -12.73
CA ASP A 572 -17.28 14.08 -13.16
C ASP A 572 -16.11 13.51 -14.00
N ASP A 573 -15.63 12.31 -13.73
CA ASP A 573 -14.56 11.66 -14.52
C ASP A 573 -15.11 11.06 -15.82
N GLN A 574 -16.32 10.52 -15.79
CA GLN A 574 -17.01 10.03 -16.98
C GLN A 574 -17.42 11.21 -17.87
N THR A 575 -17.96 12.30 -17.33
CA THR A 575 -18.20 13.52 -18.13
C THR A 575 -16.91 14.20 -18.55
N LEU A 576 -15.79 14.05 -17.84
CA LEU A 576 -14.47 14.43 -18.32
C LEU A 576 -14.01 13.53 -19.49
N LEU A 577 -14.28 12.22 -19.45
CA LEU A 577 -14.02 11.30 -20.57
C LEU A 577 -14.90 11.63 -21.78
N GLU A 578 -16.17 11.99 -21.57
CA GLU A 578 -17.13 12.43 -22.60
C GLU A 578 -16.76 13.82 -23.17
N GLN A 579 -16.34 14.78 -22.34
CA GLN A 579 -15.72 16.03 -22.83
C GLN A 579 -14.40 15.77 -23.57
N MET A 580 -13.61 14.77 -23.13
CA MET A 580 -12.48 14.24 -23.88
C MET A 580 -12.90 13.41 -25.10
N MET A 581 -14.18 13.08 -25.27
CA MET A 581 -14.78 12.50 -26.48
C MET A 581 -15.07 13.60 -27.49
N ASP A 582 -15.77 14.64 -27.05
CA ASP A 582 -16.31 15.69 -27.91
C ASP A 582 -15.31 16.82 -28.20
N GLN A 583 -14.16 16.86 -27.51
CA GLN A 583 -13.06 17.77 -27.85
C GLN A 583 -12.49 17.50 -29.26
N ASP A 584 -12.61 18.52 -30.12
CA ASP A 584 -12.00 18.52 -31.46
C ASP A 584 -10.47 18.60 -31.44
N ASP A 585 -9.90 19.28 -30.45
CA ASP A 585 -8.47 19.54 -30.38
C ASP A 585 -7.67 18.30 -29.92
N GLY A 586 -7.48 17.35 -30.83
CA GLY A 586 -6.50 16.27 -30.69
C GLY A 586 -5.11 16.84 -30.43
N VAL A 587 -4.40 16.31 -29.43
CA VAL A 587 -3.19 16.86 -28.77
C VAL A 587 -2.29 17.70 -29.69
N ARG A 588 -2.41 19.04 -29.60
CA ARG A 588 -1.44 19.99 -30.16
C ARG A 588 -0.20 20.06 -29.28
N ASN A 589 0.86 19.30 -29.61
CA ASN A 589 2.18 19.48 -29.01
C ASN A 589 2.75 20.85 -29.46
N ARG A 590 2.87 21.81 -28.53
CA ARG A 590 3.39 23.16 -28.81
C ARG A 590 4.93 23.20 -28.82
N GLN A 591 5.56 22.44 -29.71
CA GLN A 591 6.99 22.58 -29.97
C GLN A 591 7.28 23.80 -30.85
N LYS A 592 7.60 24.93 -30.20
CA LYS A 592 8.60 25.90 -30.70
C LYS A 592 9.03 26.80 -29.55
N ASN A 593 10.34 26.93 -29.37
CA ASN A 593 10.94 27.69 -28.27
C ASN A 593 10.43 29.15 -28.27
N ARG A 594 10.07 29.64 -27.09
CA ARG A 594 10.11 31.07 -26.75
C ARG A 594 10.84 31.21 -25.41
N PRO A 595 11.86 32.08 -25.29
CA PRO A 595 12.50 32.35 -24.02
C PRO A 595 11.49 32.99 -23.05
N TRP A 596 11.67 32.73 -21.76
CA TRP A 596 10.88 33.36 -20.70
C TRP A 596 10.98 34.89 -20.78
N LYS A 597 9.84 35.58 -20.74
CA LYS A 597 9.74 36.98 -20.34
C LYS A 597 8.62 37.10 -19.30
N TYR A 598 8.91 37.87 -18.25
CA TYR A 598 8.09 37.97 -17.04
C TYR A 598 7.11 39.14 -17.11
N SER A 599 5.96 39.01 -16.45
CA SER A 599 4.94 40.04 -16.18
C SER A 599 4.30 40.79 -17.38
N GLN A 600 2.97 40.66 -17.50
CA GLN A 600 2.07 41.70 -16.96
C GLN A 600 0.63 41.18 -16.79
N SER A 601 -0.20 41.95 -16.10
CA SER A 601 -1.52 41.56 -15.61
C SER A 601 -2.64 41.64 -16.66
N ILE A 602 -3.60 40.72 -16.60
CA ILE A 602 -4.92 40.84 -17.23
C ILE A 602 -5.99 40.56 -16.17
N SER A 603 -7.03 41.40 -16.14
CA SER A 603 -8.06 41.40 -15.11
C SER A 603 -9.24 40.47 -15.42
N LEU A 604 -9.87 39.94 -14.37
CA LEU A 604 -11.06 39.09 -14.46
C LEU A 604 -12.30 39.90 -14.89
N ARG A 605 -12.53 39.99 -16.21
CA ARG A 605 -13.71 40.63 -16.78
C ARG A 605 -14.92 39.69 -16.72
N ARG A 606 -15.80 39.85 -15.72
CA ARG A 606 -17.12 39.18 -15.70
C ARG A 606 -17.92 39.52 -16.97
N PRO A 607 -18.65 38.56 -17.57
CA PRO A 607 -19.66 38.86 -18.58
C PRO A 607 -20.78 39.74 -18.00
N ARG A 608 -21.31 40.65 -18.80
CA ARG A 608 -22.58 41.34 -18.55
C ARG A 608 -23.61 40.85 -19.58
N LEU A 609 -24.81 40.55 -19.12
CA LEU A 609 -26.01 40.51 -19.97
C LEU A 609 -26.70 41.89 -19.92
N ALA A 610 -27.48 42.21 -20.96
CA ALA A 610 -28.28 43.43 -21.06
C ALA A 610 -29.45 43.40 -20.04
N SER A 611 -29.81 44.50 -19.37
CA SER A 611 -30.70 45.59 -19.86
C SER A 611 -32.11 45.08 -20.23
N GLN A 612 -33.22 45.68 -19.78
CA GLN A 612 -33.43 46.96 -19.06
C GLN A 612 -34.03 46.69 -17.64
N SER A 613 -34.71 47.56 -16.87
CA SER A 613 -35.19 48.95 -17.05
C SER A 613 -35.22 49.80 -15.76
N LYS A 614 -36.39 49.99 -15.13
CA LYS A 614 -36.79 51.04 -14.16
C LYS A 614 -38.09 50.61 -13.45
N ALA A 615 -38.49 51.10 -12.27
CA ALA A 615 -37.83 51.87 -11.19
C ALA A 615 -38.80 52.01 -9.98
N ARG A 616 -38.36 52.75 -8.94
CA ARG A 616 -39.07 53.30 -7.76
C ARG A 616 -39.17 52.45 -6.50
N ASP A 617 -38.77 53.08 -5.41
CA ASP A 617 -39.12 52.82 -4.02
C ASP A 617 -40.59 53.15 -3.74
N THR A 618 -41.19 52.46 -2.75
CA THR A 618 -42.02 53.12 -1.73
C THR A 618 -41.99 52.30 -0.43
N LYS A 619 -42.51 52.88 0.65
CA LYS A 619 -42.45 52.40 2.04
C LYS A 619 -43.79 52.74 2.71
N VAL A 620 -44.12 52.11 3.84
CA VAL A 620 -45.38 52.22 4.63
C VAL A 620 -46.52 51.38 4.00
N LEU A 621 -47.28 50.46 4.63
CA LEU A 621 -47.87 50.20 5.99
C LEU A 621 -49.39 50.49 5.99
N ILE A 622 -50.15 49.70 6.78
CA ILE A 622 -51.59 49.87 7.12
C ILE A 622 -52.55 49.49 5.95
N GLU A 623 -53.71 48.82 6.12
CA GLU A 623 -54.46 48.35 7.30
C GLU A 623 -55.08 46.94 7.13
N ASP A 624 -55.64 46.46 8.24
CA ASP A 624 -56.19 45.15 8.61
C ASP A 624 -57.31 44.52 7.75
N THR A 625 -57.54 43.22 7.97
CA THR A 625 -58.90 42.70 8.24
C THR A 625 -58.82 41.40 9.05
N ASP A 626 -59.54 41.33 10.16
CA ASP A 626 -59.59 40.18 11.09
C ASP A 626 -60.63 39.11 10.69
N ASP A 627 -60.45 37.91 11.25
CA ASP A 627 -61.44 37.06 11.94
C ASP A 627 -60.77 35.68 12.19
N GLU A 628 -60.59 35.22 13.42
CA GLU A 628 -61.59 34.50 14.25
C GLU A 628 -62.23 33.28 13.56
N ALA A 629 -62.30 32.09 14.14
CA ALA A 629 -61.68 31.49 15.34
C ALA A 629 -61.75 29.94 15.15
N ASN A 630 -61.89 28.98 16.09
CA ASN A 630 -61.96 28.87 17.56
C ASN A 630 -61.72 27.36 17.88
N THR A 631 -61.22 26.91 19.03
CA THR A 631 -60.76 27.58 20.26
C THR A 631 -59.31 27.16 20.56
#